data_AF-A0A9X2IMT4-F1
#
_entry.id   AF-A0A9X2IMT4-F1
#
_cell.length_a   1.000
_cell.length_b   1.000
_cell.length_c   1.000
_cell.angle_alpha   90.00
_cell.angle_beta   90.00
_cell.angle_gamma   90.00
#
_symmetry.space_group_name_H-M   'P 1'
#
loop_
_entity.id
_entity.type
_entity.pdbx_description
1 polymer ?
#
loop_
_entity_poly.entity_id
_entity_poly.type
_entity_poly.pdbx_seq_one_letter_code
_entity_poly.pdbx_strand_id
1 'polypeptide(L)' 'MKQFSVAPNADASRWLVKLEDVAPEDSFTSKDEAIRAAEELARENQPSRVLILDQQHQIIEERQY' A
#
# COMPACT_ATOMS: atom_id res chain seq x y z
N MET A 1 12.82 -4.68 7.64
CA MET A 1 12.47 -4.15 6.31
C MET A 1 11.01 -3.75 6.39
N LYS A 2 10.68 -2.47 6.20
CA LYS A 2 9.27 -2.04 6.31
C LYS A 2 8.49 -2.54 5.10
N GLN A 3 7.31 -3.11 5.31
CA GLN A 3 6.44 -3.53 4.21
C GLN A 3 5.17 -2.69 4.20
N PHE A 4 4.96 -1.97 3.11
CA PHE A 4 3.73 -1.25 2.85
C PHE A 4 2.85 -2.10 1.93
N SER A 5 1.56 -2.18 2.22
CA SER A 5 0.57 -2.93 1.45
C SER A 5 -0.54 -1.99 1.03
N VAL A 6 -0.83 -1.96 -0.26
CA VAL A 6 -1.85 -1.11 -0.87
C VAL A 6 -2.99 -2.01 -1.30
N ALA A 7 -4.11 -1.96 -0.60
CA ALA A 7 -5.25 -2.82 -0.85
C ALA A 7 -6.56 -2.02 -0.88
N PRO A 8 -7.54 -2.38 -1.72
CA PRO A 8 -8.85 -1.75 -1.68
C PRO A 8 -9.60 -2.08 -0.38
N ASN A 9 -10.53 -1.22 0.04
CA ASN A 9 -11.44 -1.51 1.16
C ASN A 9 -12.46 -2.59 0.77
N ALA A 10 -13.23 -3.08 1.74
CA ALA A 10 -14.26 -4.12 1.54
C ALA A 10 -15.28 -3.78 0.43
N ASP A 11 -15.57 -2.50 0.22
CA ASP A 11 -16.50 -2.00 -0.80
C ASP A 11 -15.79 -1.57 -2.11
N ALA A 12 -14.49 -1.83 -2.23
CA ALA A 12 -13.59 -1.39 -3.31
C ALA A 12 -13.70 0.09 -3.69
N SER A 13 -14.17 0.92 -2.77
CA SER A 13 -14.45 2.34 -3.01
C SER A 13 -13.27 3.24 -2.62
N ARG A 14 -12.33 2.71 -1.83
CA ARG A 14 -11.12 3.38 -1.37
C ARG A 14 -9.97 2.41 -1.34
N TRP A 15 -8.76 2.95 -1.39
CA TRP A 15 -7.49 2.25 -1.32
C TRP A 15 -6.81 2.58 -0.01
N LEU A 16 -6.47 1.54 0.74
CA LEU A 16 -5.86 1.62 2.06
C LEU A 16 -4.37 1.33 1.93
N VAL A 17 -3.56 2.22 2.49
CA VAL A 17 -2.13 1.97 2.65
C VAL A 17 -1.90 1.47 4.07
N LYS A 18 -1.41 0.24 4.19
CA LYS A 18 -1.14 -0.41 5.47
C LYS A 18 0.34 -0.70 5.60
N LEU A 19 0.97 -0.25 6.67
CA LEU A 19 2.29 -0.72 7.06
C LEU A 19 2.14 -2.06 7.81
N GLU A 20 2.96 -3.06 7.45
CA GLU A 20 3.06 -4.31 8.17
C GLU A 20 3.36 -3.98 9.65
N ASP A 21 2.50 -4.49 10.54
CA ASP A 21 2.50 -4.24 11.99
C ASP A 21 1.83 -2.93 12.48
N VAL A 22 1.18 -2.14 11.61
CA VAL A 22 0.40 -0.94 12.01
C VAL A 22 -1.00 -0.94 11.38
N ALA A 23 -1.95 -0.28 12.04
CA ALA A 23 -3.26 -0.01 11.46
C ALA A 23 -3.11 0.87 10.20
N PRO A 24 -3.95 0.71 9.17
CA PRO A 24 -3.93 1.60 8.02
C PRO A 24 -4.26 3.03 8.49
N GLU A 25 -3.27 3.92 8.40
CA GLU A 25 -3.41 5.33 8.80
C GLU A 25 -4.09 6.14 7.68
N ASP A 26 -3.86 5.77 6.42
CA ASP A 26 -4.33 6.53 5.27
C ASP A 26 -5.24 5.72 4.33
N SER A 27 -6.35 6.35 3.95
CA SER A 27 -7.28 5.84 2.94
C SER A 27 -7.44 6.86 1.82
N PHE A 28 -7.21 6.43 0.60
CA PHE A 28 -7.27 7.26 -0.59
C PHE A 28 -8.45 6.83 -1.46
N THR A 29 -9.06 7.76 -2.20
CA THR A 29 -10.11 7.41 -3.17
C THR A 29 -9.56 6.79 -4.44
N SER A 30 -8.32 7.10 -4.79
CA SER A 30 -7.68 6.67 -6.03
C SER A 30 -6.54 5.69 -5.76
N LYS A 31 -6.44 4.64 -6.59
CA LYS A 31 -5.36 3.64 -6.53
C LYS A 31 -4.00 4.30 -6.69
N ASP A 32 -3.85 5.16 -7.69
CA ASP A 32 -2.60 5.85 -7.99
C ASP A 32 -2.10 6.71 -6.84
N GLU A 33 -3.02 7.35 -6.11
CA GLU A 33 -2.69 8.19 -4.95
C GLU A 33 -2.18 7.32 -3.79
N ALA A 34 -2.84 6.21 -3.52
CA ALA A 34 -2.40 5.24 -2.50
C ALA A 34 -1.02 4.63 -2.84
N ILE A 35 -0.79 4.30 -4.11
CA ILE A 35 0.50 3.77 -4.55
C ILE A 35 1.59 4.81 -4.33
N ARG A 36 1.39 6.07 -4.76
CA ARG A 36 2.37 7.14 -4.58
C ARG A 36 2.72 7.37 -3.12
N ALA A 37 1.71 7.46 -2.25
CA ALA A 37 1.95 7.60 -0.82
C ALA A 37 2.74 6.42 -0.24
N ALA A 38 2.41 5.18 -0.63
CA ALA A 38 3.15 4.00 -0.20
C ALA A 38 4.61 3.99 -0.72
N GLU A 39 4.83 4.43 -1.96
CA GLU A 39 6.17 4.54 -2.56
C GLU A 39 7.02 5.62 -1.89
N GLU A 40 6.45 6.78 -1.55
CA GLU A 40 7.12 7.85 -0.82
C GLU A 40 7.55 7.35 0.57
N LEU A 41 6.61 6.78 1.33
CA LEU A 41 6.90 6.20 2.65
C LEU A 41 7.94 5.09 2.58
N ALA A 42 7.88 4.24 1.56
CA ALA A 42 8.87 3.19 1.34
C ALA A 42 10.27 3.75 1.09
N ARG A 43 10.39 4.75 0.21
CA ARG A 43 11.67 5.40 -0.09
C ARG A 43 12.27 6.11 1.12
N GLU A 44 11.44 6.70 1.97
CA GLU A 44 11.92 7.33 3.21
C GLU A 44 12.37 6.32 4.26
N ASN A 45 11.92 5.06 4.17
CA ASN A 45 12.14 4.03 5.19
C ASN A 45 12.98 2.83 4.70
N GLN A 46 13.96 3.06 3.81
CA GLN A 46 14.81 1.99 3.29
C GLN A 46 15.60 1.27 4.40
N PRO A 47 15.75 -0.08 4.32
CA PRO A 47 15.20 -0.96 3.29
C PRO A 47 13.71 -1.24 3.51
N SER A 48 12.92 -1.14 2.44
CA SER A 48 11.46 -1.36 2.48
C SER A 48 10.91 -1.98 1.19
N ARG A 49 9.64 -2.37 1.23
CA ARG A 49 8.91 -2.93 0.08
C ARG A 49 7.46 -2.46 0.06
N VAL A 50 6.90 -2.29 -1.13
CA VAL A 50 5.50 -1.96 -1.39
C VAL A 50 4.86 -3.14 -2.12
N LEU A 51 3.77 -3.66 -1.55
CA LEU A 51 2.93 -4.67 -2.17
C LEU A 51 1.65 -4.03 -2.64
N ILE A 52 1.31 -4.18 -3.92
CA ILE A 52 0.08 -3.68 -4.50
C ILE A 52 -0.85 -4.87 -4.67
N LEU A 53 -1.98 -4.83 -3.98
CA LEU A 53 -2.99 -5.88 -3.99
C LEU A 53 -4.18 -5.47 -4.86
N ASP A 54 -4.88 -6.43 -5.43
CA ASP A 54 -6.15 -6.22 -6.13
C ASP A 54 -7.37 -6.36 -5.21
N GLN A 55 -8.58 -6.29 -5.80
CA GLN A 55 -9.85 -6.45 -5.11
C GLN A 55 -10.03 -7.84 -4.47
N GLN A 56 -9.30 -8.84 -4.91
CA GLN A 56 -9.28 -10.19 -4.34
C GLN A 56 -8.15 -10.35 -3.32
N HIS A 57 -7.53 -9.25 -2.87
CA HIS A 57 -6.35 -9.25 -2.01
C HIS A 57 -5.19 -10.09 -2.58
N GLN A 58 -5.11 -10.21 -3.91
CA GLN A 58 -4.00 -10.87 -4.60
C GLN A 58 -2.91 -9.85 -4.91
N ILE A 59 -1.65 -10.21 -4.67
CA ILE A 59 -0.51 -9.36 -5.00
C ILE A 59 -0.39 -9.35 -6.53
N ILE A 60 -0.62 -8.18 -7.12
CA ILE A 60 -0.45 -7.97 -8.56
C ILE A 60 0.92 -7.40 -8.88
N GLU A 61 1.52 -6.67 -7.93
CA GLU A 61 2.81 -6.02 -8.13
C GLU A 61 3.54 -5.85 -6.79
N GLU A 62 4.85 -6.03 -6.80
CA GLU A 62 5.73 -5.72 -5.69
C GLU A 62 6.83 -4.77 -6.14
N ARG A 63 7.18 -3.81 -5.28
CA ARG A 63 8.30 -2.88 -5.49
C ARG A 63 9.17 -2.89 -4.27
N GLN A 64 10.49 -2.90 -4.48
CA GLN A 64 11.47 -2.89 -3.40
C GLN A 64 12.26 -1.59 -3.47
N TYR A 65 12.50 -0.99 -2.31
CA TYR A 65 13.12 0.32 -2.15
C TYR A 65 14.24 0.27 -1.11
#